data_AF-A0A5J4VIC3-F1
#
_entry.id   AF-A0A5J4VIC3-F1
#
_cell.length_a   1.000
_cell.length_b   1.000
_cell.length_c   1.000
_cell.angle_alpha   90.00
_cell.angle_beta   90.00
_cell.angle_gamma   90.00
#
_symmetry.space_group_name_H-M   'P 1'
#
loop_
_entity.id
_entity.type
_entity.pdbx_description
1 polymer ?
#
loop_
_entity_poly.entity_id
_entity_poly.type
_entity_poly.pdbx_seq_one_letter_code
_entity_poly.pdbx_strand_id
1 'polypeptide(L)'
;RLYLWLIQYYGDAQNQSDLVNYGYGRVLSISVSTAGGVGEEQDKECSIRLNRIYQFFKDLNQGRYYRQPSFQPLPLLTRVSLEQIEEEGANEEIDAQMNNKGLSGSIKNEAKWAKANTLNRFFNDF
;
A
#
# COMPACT_ATOMS: atom_id res chain seq x y z
N ARG A 1 -8.77 -7.25 10.95
CA ARG A 1 -7.72 -6.37 10.36
C ARG A 1 -6.28 -6.72 10.79
N LEU A 2 -6.01 -7.14 12.04
CA LEU A 2 -4.65 -7.49 12.52
C LEU A 2 -3.97 -8.67 11.78
N TYR A 3 -4.73 -9.67 11.32
CA TYR A 3 -4.17 -10.87 10.69
C TYR A 3 -3.63 -10.67 9.27
N LEU A 4 -4.24 -9.80 8.46
CA LEU A 4 -3.86 -9.64 7.05
C LEU A 4 -2.47 -9.01 6.88
N TRP A 5 -2.09 -8.10 7.77
CA TRP A 5 -0.75 -7.52 7.76
C TRP A 5 0.34 -8.54 8.07
N LEU A 6 0.06 -9.53 8.92
CA LEU A 6 1.00 -10.62 9.19
C LEU A 6 1.18 -11.51 7.96
N ILE A 7 0.09 -11.80 7.23
CA ILE A 7 0.15 -12.56 5.97
C ILE A 7 0.91 -11.77 4.89
N GLN A 8 0.68 -10.46 4.81
CA GLN A 8 1.46 -9.59 3.95
C GLN A 8 2.95 -9.73 4.27
N TYR A 9 3.36 -9.59 5.54
CA TYR A 9 4.77 -9.55 5.93
C TYR A 9 5.46 -10.92 5.94
N TYR A 10 4.78 -11.97 6.43
CA TYR A 10 5.35 -13.31 6.62
C TYR A 10 4.84 -14.35 5.63
N GLY A 11 3.97 -13.99 4.68
CA GLY A 11 3.48 -14.91 3.67
C GLY A 11 4.49 -15.17 2.56
N ASP A 12 4.37 -16.28 1.86
CA ASP A 12 5.13 -16.55 0.64
C ASP A 12 4.43 -15.96 -0.60
N ALA A 13 4.91 -16.31 -1.79
CA ALA A 13 4.33 -15.86 -3.07
C ALA A 13 2.87 -16.29 -3.25
N GLN A 14 2.48 -17.47 -2.74
CA GLN A 14 1.09 -17.93 -2.82
C GLN A 14 0.21 -17.06 -1.92
N ASN A 15 0.66 -16.77 -0.70
CA ASN A 15 -0.08 -15.88 0.18
C ASN A 15 -0.22 -14.46 -0.39
N GLN A 16 0.81 -13.93 -1.07
CA GLN A 16 0.68 -12.65 -1.76
C GLN A 16 -0.35 -12.70 -2.90
N SER A 17 -0.37 -13.81 -3.65
CA SER A 17 -1.37 -14.05 -4.71
C SER A 17 -2.79 -14.07 -4.14
N ASP A 18 -2.99 -14.76 -3.03
CA ASP A 18 -4.29 -14.83 -2.35
C ASP A 18 -4.73 -13.43 -1.90
N LEU A 19 -3.84 -12.64 -1.28
CA LEU A 19 -4.15 -11.27 -0.88
C LEU A 19 -4.62 -10.41 -2.06
N VAL A 20 -3.95 -10.50 -3.21
CA VAL A 20 -4.31 -9.76 -4.43
C VAL A 20 -5.68 -10.22 -4.95
N ASN A 21 -5.91 -11.53 -4.99
CA ASN A 21 -7.19 -12.10 -5.42
C ASN A 21 -8.37 -11.67 -4.54
N TYR A 22 -8.13 -11.47 -3.23
CA TYR A 22 -9.14 -10.94 -2.30
C TYR A 22 -9.26 -9.41 -2.33
N GLY A 23 -8.54 -8.72 -3.22
CA GLY A 23 -8.58 -7.26 -3.33
C GLY A 23 -7.94 -6.55 -2.14
N TYR A 24 -6.90 -7.15 -1.54
CA TYR A 24 -6.25 -6.59 -0.36
C TYR A 24 -5.62 -5.21 -0.62
N GLY A 25 -5.05 -4.99 -1.81
CA GLY A 25 -4.53 -3.68 -2.22
C GLY A 25 -5.60 -2.59 -2.13
N ARG A 26 -6.78 -2.85 -2.70
CA ARG A 26 -7.97 -1.99 -2.56
C ARG A 26 -8.37 -1.77 -1.10
N VAL A 27 -8.43 -2.84 -0.30
CA VAL A 27 -8.79 -2.73 1.14
C VAL A 27 -7.80 -1.86 1.92
N LEU A 28 -6.50 -1.94 1.60
CA LEU A 28 -5.48 -1.10 2.20
C LEU A 28 -5.70 0.37 1.83
N SER A 29 -5.92 0.68 0.55
CA SER A 29 -6.16 2.04 0.06
C SER A 29 -7.41 2.68 0.68
N ILE A 30 -8.54 1.97 0.69
CA ILE A 30 -9.79 2.43 1.35
C ILE A 30 -9.58 2.59 2.86
N SER A 31 -8.75 1.75 3.48
CA SER A 31 -8.47 1.93 4.91
C SER A 31 -7.80 3.27 5.19
N VAL A 32 -6.94 3.79 4.31
CA VAL A 32 -6.29 5.08 4.56
C VAL A 32 -7.31 6.23 4.67
N SER A 33 -8.39 6.24 3.89
CA SER A 33 -9.41 7.30 3.95
C SER A 33 -10.21 7.31 5.25
N THR A 34 -10.47 6.13 5.83
CA THR A 34 -11.20 6.02 7.10
C THR A 34 -10.41 6.53 8.32
N ALA A 35 -9.16 6.96 8.16
CA ALA A 35 -8.35 7.54 9.25
C ALA A 35 -8.62 9.05 9.49
N GLY A 36 -9.68 9.62 8.90
CA GLY A 36 -10.00 11.06 8.85
C GLY A 36 -10.37 11.78 10.16
N GLY A 37 -9.84 11.36 11.31
CA GLY A 37 -9.91 12.11 12.55
C GLY A 37 -8.75 13.11 12.72
N VAL A 38 -8.89 14.06 13.63
CA VAL A 38 -7.84 15.05 13.96
C VAL A 38 -7.15 14.61 15.25
N GLY A 39 -5.83 14.41 15.20
CA GLY A 39 -5.02 14.09 16.38
C GLY A 39 -3.80 13.24 16.07
N GLU A 40 -2.82 13.25 16.97
CA GLU A 40 -1.55 12.52 16.77
C GLU A 40 -1.73 11.00 16.66
N GLU A 41 -2.74 10.44 17.31
CA GLU A 41 -3.01 9.00 17.27
C GLU A 41 -3.54 8.56 15.90
N GLN A 42 -4.46 9.36 15.35
CA GLN A 42 -5.01 9.16 14.01
C GLN A 42 -3.94 9.38 12.94
N ASP A 43 -3.07 10.36 13.16
CA ASP A 43 -1.93 10.60 12.28
C ASP A 43 -0.96 9.40 12.27
N LYS A 44 -0.65 8.82 13.43
CA LYS A 44 0.17 7.61 13.54
C LYS A 44 -0.49 6.42 12.85
N GLU A 45 -1.80 6.27 13.02
CA GLU A 45 -2.53 5.20 12.34
C GLU A 45 -2.52 5.38 10.81
N CYS A 46 -2.71 6.61 10.32
CA CYS A 46 -2.60 6.93 8.90
C CYS A 46 -1.20 6.60 8.36
N SER A 47 -0.17 6.99 9.11
CA SER A 47 1.22 6.69 8.79
C SER A 47 1.49 5.18 8.68
N ILE A 48 1.03 4.40 9.66
CA ILE A 48 1.15 2.94 9.63
C ILE A 48 0.44 2.35 8.41
N ARG A 49 -0.77 2.83 8.08
CA ARG A 49 -1.54 2.34 6.92
C ARG A 49 -0.83 2.66 5.60
N LEU A 50 -0.30 3.88 5.43
CA LEU A 50 0.48 4.27 4.26
C LEU A 50 1.77 3.44 4.13
N ASN A 51 2.46 3.18 5.24
CA ASN A 51 3.63 2.30 5.24
C ASN A 51 3.29 0.88 4.79
N ARG A 52 2.12 0.35 5.19
CA ARG A 52 1.67 -0.98 4.76
C ARG A 52 1.40 -1.05 3.27
N ILE A 53 0.78 -0.03 2.68
CA ILE A 53 0.59 0.09 1.23
C ILE A 53 1.94 0.08 0.53
N TYR A 54 2.85 0.96 0.96
CA TYR A 54 4.19 1.05 0.40
C TYR A 54 4.91 -0.31 0.41
N GLN A 55 4.93 -1.00 1.54
CA GLN A 55 5.61 -2.29 1.64
C GLN A 55 4.94 -3.37 0.79
N PHE A 56 3.61 -3.40 0.72
CA PHE A 56 2.89 -4.37 -0.10
C PHE A 56 3.28 -4.24 -1.57
N PHE A 57 3.19 -3.04 -2.14
CA PHE A 57 3.53 -2.80 -3.54
C PHE A 57 5.03 -2.91 -3.82
N LYS A 58 5.88 -2.51 -2.89
CA LYS A 58 7.33 -2.71 -3.00
C LYS A 58 7.66 -4.20 -3.09
N ASP A 59 7.11 -5.01 -2.18
CA ASP A 59 7.38 -6.45 -2.14
C ASP A 59 6.87 -7.13 -3.41
N LEU A 60 5.66 -6.81 -3.88
CA LEU A 60 5.15 -7.32 -5.16
C LEU A 60 6.06 -6.90 -6.34
N ASN A 61 6.58 -5.67 -6.37
CA ASN A 61 7.39 -5.18 -7.50
C ASN A 61 8.85 -5.62 -7.48
N GLN A 62 9.43 -5.87 -6.32
CA GLN A 62 10.87 -6.08 -6.14
C GLN A 62 11.20 -7.47 -5.59
N GLY A 63 10.19 -8.21 -5.11
CA GLY A 63 10.39 -9.45 -4.39
C GLY A 63 10.90 -9.21 -2.96
N ARG A 64 11.19 -10.31 -2.26
CA ARG A 64 11.76 -10.29 -0.90
C ARG A 64 12.99 -11.17 -0.81
N TYR A 65 14.01 -10.68 -0.10
CA TYR A 65 15.32 -11.32 -0.03
C TYR A 65 15.91 -11.50 1.39
N TYR A 66 15.29 -10.96 2.44
CA TYR A 66 15.90 -10.97 3.78
C TYR A 66 14.88 -11.04 4.92
N ARG A 67 15.09 -11.93 5.91
CA ARG A 67 14.31 -12.16 7.14
C ARG A 67 12.85 -12.62 6.99
N GLN A 68 12.14 -12.25 5.92
CA GLN A 68 10.83 -12.82 5.60
C GLN A 68 10.97 -13.96 4.58
N PRO A 69 9.92 -14.78 4.35
CA PRO A 69 9.92 -15.71 3.23
C PRO A 69 10.22 -14.98 1.92
N SER A 70 11.26 -15.47 1.24
CA SER A 70 11.71 -14.88 -0.01
C SER A 70 10.80 -15.29 -1.15
N PHE A 71 10.63 -14.37 -2.10
CA PHE A 71 9.99 -14.63 -3.36
C PHE A 71 10.52 -13.68 -4.43
N GLN A 72 10.44 -14.13 -5.68
CA GLN A 72 10.77 -13.32 -6.85
C GLN A 72 9.72 -12.22 -7.04
N PRO A 73 10.06 -11.11 -7.72
CA PRO A 73 9.08 -10.10 -8.11
C PRO A 73 7.81 -10.71 -8.74
N LEU A 74 6.65 -10.17 -8.37
CA LEU A 74 5.31 -10.56 -8.80
C LEU A 74 4.62 -9.42 -9.58
N PRO A 75 5.19 -8.95 -10.70
CA PRO A 75 4.72 -7.73 -11.39
C PRO A 75 3.28 -7.82 -11.92
N LEU A 76 2.82 -9.01 -12.31
CA LEU A 76 1.43 -9.22 -12.74
C LEU A 76 0.43 -8.96 -11.60
N LEU A 77 0.79 -9.37 -10.38
CA LEU A 77 -0.05 -9.15 -9.21
C LEU A 77 -0.04 -7.69 -8.75
N THR A 78 1.09 -6.99 -8.92
CA THR A 78 1.12 -5.53 -8.78
C THR A 78 0.08 -4.91 -9.70
N ARG A 79 0.10 -5.26 -10.98
CA ARG A 79 -0.81 -4.68 -11.98
C ARG A 79 -2.28 -4.94 -11.63
N VAL A 80 -2.65 -6.17 -11.30
CA VAL A 80 -4.02 -6.51 -10.88
C VAL A 80 -4.45 -5.69 -9.66
N SER A 81 -3.57 -5.54 -8.67
CA SER A 81 -3.89 -4.75 -7.47
C SER A 81 -4.12 -3.27 -7.79
N LEU A 82 -3.43 -2.73 -8.79
CA LEU A 82 -3.58 -1.33 -9.21
C LEU A 82 -4.87 -1.12 -10.00
N GLU A 83 -5.18 -2.02 -10.93
CA GLU A 83 -6.44 -2.03 -11.66
C GLU A 83 -7.62 -2.05 -10.69
N GLN A 84 -7.57 -2.91 -9.65
CA GLN A 84 -8.59 -2.95 -8.58
C GLN A 84 -8.70 -1.65 -7.75
N ILE A 85 -7.60 -0.92 -7.56
CA ILE A 85 -7.61 0.36 -6.83
C ILE A 85 -8.20 1.46 -7.71
N GLU A 86 -7.86 1.47 -8.99
CA GLU A 86 -8.34 2.45 -9.97
C GLU A 86 -9.83 2.28 -10.26
N GLU A 87 -10.30 1.05 -10.50
CA GLU A 87 -11.72 0.74 -10.75
C GLU A 87 -12.65 1.23 -9.64
N GLU A 88 -12.13 1.33 -8.41
CA GLU A 88 -12.90 1.66 -7.21
C GLU A 88 -12.63 3.09 -6.71
N GLY A 89 -11.86 3.90 -7.45
CA GLY A 89 -11.56 5.29 -7.09
C GLY A 89 -10.80 5.44 -5.76
N ALA A 90 -9.97 4.45 -5.41
CA ALA A 90 -9.21 4.45 -4.16
C ALA A 90 -7.85 5.17 -4.30
N ASN A 91 -7.49 5.65 -5.50
CA ASN A 91 -6.28 6.45 -5.75
C ASN A 91 -6.42 7.88 -5.20
N GLU A 92 -7.62 8.44 -5.31
CA GLU A 92 -8.01 9.76 -4.82
C GLU A 92 -7.78 9.88 -3.31
N GLU A 93 -7.95 8.78 -2.58
CA GLU A 93 -7.79 8.73 -1.14
C GLU A 93 -6.31 8.80 -0.71
N ILE A 94 -5.41 8.19 -1.48
CA ILE A 94 -3.96 8.32 -1.28
C ILE A 94 -3.51 9.75 -1.61
N ASP A 95 -4.08 10.33 -2.67
CA ASP A 95 -3.80 11.70 -3.11
C ASP A 95 -4.24 12.75 -2.09
N ALA A 96 -5.38 12.55 -1.44
CA ALA A 96 -5.84 13.41 -0.36
C ALA A 96 -4.82 13.46 0.80
N GLN A 97 -4.19 12.33 1.14
CA GLN A 97 -3.19 12.28 2.21
C GLN A 97 -1.85 12.93 1.85
N MET A 98 -1.53 13.14 0.57
CA MET A 98 -0.30 13.85 0.16
C MET A 98 -0.28 15.32 0.59
N ASN A 99 -1.43 15.89 0.91
CA ASN A 99 -1.57 17.26 1.40
C ASN A 99 -1.81 17.33 2.92
N ASN A 100 -1.85 16.19 3.61
CA ASN A 100 -2.06 16.12 5.05
C ASN A 100 -0.87 16.72 5.82
N LYS A 101 -1.15 17.63 6.76
CA LYS A 101 -0.19 18.35 7.62
C LYS A 101 -0.02 17.74 9.03
N GLY A 102 -0.69 16.64 9.33
CA GLY A 102 -0.51 15.85 10.57
C GLY A 102 0.93 15.38 10.75
N LEU A 103 1.30 14.80 11.90
CA LEU A 103 2.67 14.35 12.26
C LEU A 103 3.82 15.21 11.67
N SER A 104 3.70 16.54 11.74
CA SER A 104 4.69 17.49 11.19
C SER A 104 5.05 17.26 9.71
N GLY A 105 4.13 16.73 8.89
CA GLY A 105 4.34 16.44 7.48
C GLY A 105 4.93 15.07 7.14
N SER A 106 5.12 14.17 8.13
CA SER A 106 5.56 12.78 7.85
C SER A 106 4.55 12.04 6.97
N ILE A 107 3.25 12.19 7.25
CA ILE A 107 2.16 11.58 6.48
C ILE A 107 2.24 11.97 5.00
N LYS A 108 2.50 13.25 4.72
CA LYS A 108 2.70 13.74 3.35
C LYS A 108 3.85 13.03 2.65
N ASN A 109 4.97 12.82 3.33
CA ASN A 109 6.11 12.11 2.74
C ASN A 109 5.78 10.64 2.50
N GLU A 110 5.13 9.98 3.45
CA GLU A 110 4.71 8.58 3.32
C GLU A 110 3.69 8.38 2.21
N ALA A 111 2.72 9.28 2.07
CA ALA A 111 1.76 9.28 0.97
C ALA A 111 2.45 9.45 -0.39
N LYS A 112 3.45 10.36 -0.48
CA LYS A 112 4.27 10.50 -1.70
C LYS A 112 5.03 9.22 -2.04
N TRP A 113 5.58 8.53 -1.03
CA TRP A 113 6.34 7.30 -1.24
C TRP A 113 5.44 6.13 -1.63
N ALA A 114 4.28 6.01 -0.97
CA ALA A 114 3.24 5.07 -1.34
C ALA A 114 2.80 5.31 -2.79
N LYS A 115 2.47 6.55 -3.17
CA LYS A 115 2.12 6.92 -4.54
C LYS A 115 3.23 6.61 -5.54
N ALA A 116 4.49 6.95 -5.24
CA ALA A 116 5.60 6.67 -6.15
C ALA A 116 5.80 5.17 -6.39
N ASN A 117 5.61 4.32 -5.37
CA ASN A 117 5.82 2.88 -5.51
C ASN A 117 4.60 2.13 -6.05
N THR A 118 3.43 2.73 -5.93
CA THR A 118 2.14 2.21 -6.43
C THR A 118 1.92 2.65 -7.88
N LEU A 119 2.19 3.92 -8.22
CA LEU A 119 1.76 4.53 -9.48
C LEU A 119 2.91 4.99 -10.41
N ASN A 120 4.12 5.33 -9.93
CA ASN A 120 5.16 5.88 -10.85
C ASN A 120 5.85 4.87 -11.77
N ARG A 121 5.68 3.56 -11.58
CA ARG A 121 6.25 2.58 -12.52
C ARG A 121 5.40 2.33 -13.76
N PHE A 122 4.13 2.71 -13.76
CA PHE A 122 3.25 2.55 -14.94
C PHE A 122 3.21 3.80 -15.83
N PHE A 123 3.62 4.97 -15.31
CA PHE A 123 3.69 6.22 -16.08
C PHE A 123 5.02 6.45 -16.83
N ASN A 124 6.05 5.62 -16.62
CA ASN A 124 7.34 5.75 -17.30
C ASN A 124 7.56 4.77 -18.47
N ASP A 125 6.54 3.98 -18.83
CA ASP A 125 6.59 3.00 -19.93
C ASP A 125 5.55 3.31 -21.05
N PHE A 126 5.29 4.59 -21.33
CA PHE A 126 4.55 5.05 -22.53
C PHE A 126 5.41 5.95 -23.41
#